data_AF-A0A6I0EMG8-F1
#
_entry.id   AF-A0A6I0EMG8-F1
#
_cell.length_a   1.000
_cell.length_b   1.000
_cell.length_c   1.000
_cell.angle_alpha   90.00
_cell.angle_beta   90.00
_cell.angle_gamma   90.00
#
_symmetry.space_group_name_H-M   'P 1'
#
loop_
_entity.id
_entity.type
_entity.pdbx_description
1 polymer ?
#
loop_
_entity_poly.entity_id
_entity_poly.type
_entity_poly.pdbx_seq_one_letter_code
_entity_poly.pdbx_strand_id
1 'polypeptide(L)'
;MPLRPMLPILLLAFAMSILVCVLAAARGSAVTLALAAALFALQVFFVLLRVNVPLWLAGDAPAACVDWAWSNTMLAAIVYAWGAAAMFSIYTLSGLSWQHWWQYGAGMALLALAALLCARYLASNRAALASSKSLAILAAVTAAQAIAVGIALAYLVASGKLATAKADWAANHVFIAGGVAIGLISLVSLVTYRRLAVAPQASV
;
A
#
# COMPACT_ATOMS: atom_id res chain seq x y z
N MET A 1 -9.05 -15.47 -2.65
CA MET A 1 -10.15 -14.83 -3.41
C MET A 1 -9.58 -13.74 -4.30
N PRO A 2 -10.12 -13.48 -5.49
CA PRO A 2 -9.67 -12.35 -6.32
C PRO A 2 -9.95 -11.02 -5.61
N LEU A 3 -9.15 -9.98 -5.89
CA LEU A 3 -9.31 -8.64 -5.30
C LEU A 3 -10.65 -7.97 -5.67
N ARG A 4 -11.15 -8.23 -6.88
CA ARG A 4 -12.33 -7.57 -7.47
C ARG A 4 -13.58 -7.52 -6.57
N PRO A 5 -14.06 -8.62 -5.98
CA PRO A 5 -15.23 -8.60 -5.07
C PRO A 5 -15.01 -7.77 -3.79
N MET A 6 -13.76 -7.54 -3.39
CA MET A 6 -13.43 -6.76 -2.18
C MET A 6 -13.23 -5.27 -2.45
N LEU A 7 -13.11 -4.87 -3.73
CA LEU A 7 -12.88 -3.47 -4.10
C LEU A 7 -13.95 -2.51 -3.58
N PRO A 8 -15.27 -2.79 -3.66
CA PRO A 8 -16.27 -1.83 -3.19
C PRO A 8 -16.13 -1.50 -1.70
N ILE A 9 -15.88 -2.52 -0.87
CA ILE A 9 -15.67 -2.35 0.58
C ILE A 9 -14.38 -1.58 0.85
N LEU A 10 -13.30 -1.89 0.11
CA LEU A 10 -12.03 -1.20 0.25
C LEU A 10 -12.12 0.29 -0.17
N LEU A 11 -12.86 0.59 -1.25
CA LEU A 11 -13.09 1.96 -1.71
C LEU A 11 -14.02 2.74 -0.76
N LEU A 12 -14.98 2.06 -0.13
CA LEU A 12 -15.77 2.68 0.93
C LEU A 12 -14.89 3.02 2.14
N ALA A 13 -14.04 2.09 2.59
CA ALA A 13 -13.09 2.34 3.68
C ALA A 13 -12.09 3.46 3.33
N PHE A 14 -11.64 3.52 2.08
CA PHE A 14 -10.82 4.61 1.55
C PHE A 14 -11.51 5.97 1.71
N ALA A 15 -12.75 6.11 1.22
CA ALA A 15 -13.47 7.38 1.26
C ALA A 15 -13.83 7.78 2.69
N MET A 16 -14.31 6.83 3.49
CA MET A 16 -14.69 7.06 4.89
C MET A 16 -13.49 7.47 5.74
N SER A 17 -12.34 6.82 5.57
CA SER A 17 -11.15 7.18 6.34
C SER A 17 -10.67 8.60 6.02
N ILE A 18 -10.70 9.03 4.76
CA ILE A 18 -10.34 10.40 4.37
C ILE A 18 -11.30 11.41 5.02
N LEU A 19 -12.62 11.16 4.94
CA LEU A 19 -13.62 12.02 5.55
C LEU A 19 -13.38 12.18 7.06
N VAL A 20 -13.16 11.07 7.77
CA VAL A 20 -12.90 11.10 9.21
C VAL A 20 -11.57 11.81 9.51
N CYS A 21 -10.51 11.58 8.73
CA CYS A 21 -9.23 12.28 8.89
C CYS A 21 -9.37 13.80 8.72
N VAL A 22 -10.14 14.28 7.75
CA VAL A 22 -10.41 15.71 7.55
C VAL A 22 -11.16 16.30 8.75
N LEU A 23 -12.23 15.65 9.21
CA LEU A 23 -13.00 16.09 10.36
C LEU A 23 -12.18 16.07 11.66
N ALA A 24 -11.33 15.05 11.84
CA ALA A 24 -10.44 14.93 12.98
C ALA A 24 -9.37 16.03 12.97
N ALA A 25 -8.78 16.32 11.80
CA ALA A 25 -7.82 17.39 11.61
C ALA A 25 -8.44 18.77 11.93
N ALA A 26 -9.66 19.04 11.43
CA ALA A 26 -10.37 20.30 11.68
C ALA A 26 -10.67 20.51 13.18
N ARG A 27 -10.76 19.42 13.96
CA ARG A 27 -10.99 19.44 15.41
C ARG A 27 -9.72 19.29 16.23
N GLY A 28 -8.53 19.22 15.60
CA GLY A 28 -7.27 18.97 16.30
C GLY A 28 -7.17 17.61 17.00
N SER A 29 -7.98 16.62 16.60
CA SER A 29 -8.03 15.31 17.26
C SER A 29 -7.06 14.30 16.63
N ALA A 30 -5.82 14.28 17.12
CA ALA A 30 -4.79 13.35 16.63
C ALA A 30 -5.19 11.87 16.79
N VAL A 31 -5.82 11.52 17.91
CA VAL A 31 -6.27 10.14 18.19
C VAL A 31 -7.30 9.67 17.17
N THR A 32 -8.31 10.50 16.86
CA THR A 32 -9.35 10.13 15.89
C THR A 32 -8.77 9.94 14.49
N LEU A 33 -7.85 10.81 14.09
CA LEU A 33 -7.16 10.70 12.80
C LEU A 33 -6.31 9.43 12.74
N ALA A 34 -5.53 9.14 13.79
CA ALA A 34 -4.71 7.95 13.88
C ALA A 34 -5.56 6.67 13.80
N LEU A 35 -6.69 6.61 14.49
CA LEU A 35 -7.62 5.47 14.43
C LEU A 35 -8.21 5.30 13.03
N ALA A 36 -8.64 6.37 12.36
CA ALA A 36 -9.18 6.29 11.01
C ALA A 36 -8.14 5.77 10.01
N ALA A 37 -6.91 6.27 10.09
CA ALA A 37 -5.79 5.83 9.26
C ALA A 37 -5.43 4.36 9.53
N ALA A 38 -5.37 3.96 10.81
CA ALA A 38 -5.07 2.59 11.22
C ALA A 38 -6.15 1.60 10.77
N LEU A 39 -7.44 1.96 10.88
CA LEU A 39 -8.55 1.11 10.42
C LEU A 39 -8.50 0.90 8.89
N PHE A 40 -8.15 1.92 8.12
CA PHE A 40 -7.94 1.76 6.69
C PHE A 40 -6.75 0.82 6.40
N ALA A 41 -5.62 1.01 7.06
CA ALA A 41 -4.45 0.13 6.91
C ALA A 41 -4.76 -1.32 7.30
N LEU A 42 -5.54 -1.53 8.37
CA LEU A 42 -6.00 -2.85 8.81
C LEU A 42 -6.93 -3.49 7.77
N GLN A 43 -7.84 -2.71 7.17
CA GLN A 43 -8.70 -3.21 6.09
C GLN A 43 -7.88 -3.63 4.87
N VAL A 44 -6.88 -2.86 4.48
CA VAL A 44 -5.92 -3.23 3.41
C VAL A 44 -5.20 -4.52 3.77
N PHE A 45 -4.71 -4.65 5.00
CA PHE A 45 -4.02 -5.85 5.46
C PHE A 45 -4.93 -7.09 5.45
N PHE A 46 -6.20 -6.95 5.86
CA PHE A 46 -7.18 -8.03 5.78
C PHE A 46 -7.41 -8.48 4.32
N VAL A 47 -7.58 -7.55 3.39
CA VAL A 47 -7.72 -7.86 1.95
C VAL A 47 -6.46 -8.53 1.42
N LEU A 48 -5.28 -8.03 1.79
CA LEU A 48 -3.99 -8.60 1.43
C LEU A 48 -3.90 -10.08 1.85
N LEU A 49 -4.23 -10.40 3.11
CA LEU A 49 -4.25 -11.78 3.60
C LEU A 49 -5.27 -12.65 2.84
N ARG A 50 -6.47 -12.13 2.55
CA ARG A 50 -7.51 -12.85 1.80
C ARG A 50 -7.13 -13.18 0.35
N VAL A 51 -6.25 -12.36 -0.24
CA VAL A 51 -5.66 -12.59 -1.56
C VAL A 51 -4.54 -13.63 -1.46
N ASN A 52 -3.67 -13.55 -0.45
CA ASN A 52 -2.40 -14.27 -0.40
C ASN A 52 -2.48 -15.63 0.32
N VAL A 53 -3.22 -15.74 1.42
CA VAL A 53 -3.28 -16.97 2.24
C VAL A 53 -3.75 -18.19 1.45
N PRO A 54 -4.80 -18.12 0.60
CA PRO A 54 -5.21 -19.29 -0.18
C PRO A 54 -4.12 -19.82 -1.10
N LEU A 55 -3.27 -18.94 -1.66
CA LEU A 55 -2.16 -19.34 -2.52
C LEU A 55 -1.07 -20.08 -1.74
N TRP A 56 -0.86 -19.70 -0.48
CA TRP A 56 0.13 -20.34 0.38
C TRP A 56 -0.30 -21.73 0.87
N LEU A 57 -1.61 -21.98 0.89
CA LEU A 57 -2.20 -23.24 1.34
C LEU A 57 -2.43 -24.23 0.19
N ALA A 58 -2.67 -23.75 -1.04
CA ALA A 58 -3.11 -24.57 -2.16
C ALA A 58 -2.02 -25.43 -2.83
N GLY A 59 -0.74 -25.29 -2.45
CA GLY A 59 0.36 -26.16 -2.92
C GLY A 59 0.80 -25.96 -4.38
N ASP A 60 -0.12 -25.78 -5.32
CA ASP A 60 0.17 -25.79 -6.76
C ASP A 60 -0.68 -24.76 -7.53
N ALA A 61 -0.03 -23.80 -8.21
CA ALA A 61 -0.47 -23.26 -9.52
C ALA A 61 0.45 -22.10 -10.01
N PRO A 62 1.32 -22.33 -11.01
CA PRO A 62 2.09 -21.28 -11.70
C PRO A 62 1.21 -20.22 -12.39
N ALA A 63 0.03 -20.61 -12.88
CA ALA A 63 -0.91 -19.71 -13.55
C ALA A 63 -1.51 -18.64 -12.60
N ALA A 64 -1.49 -18.87 -11.29
CA ALA A 64 -1.99 -17.93 -10.29
C ALA A 64 -1.01 -16.77 -9.98
N CYS A 65 0.22 -16.83 -10.51
CA CYS A 65 1.29 -15.89 -10.16
C CYS A 65 1.02 -14.45 -10.65
N VAL A 66 0.52 -14.28 -11.88
CA VAL A 66 0.31 -12.94 -12.45
C VAL A 66 -0.93 -12.25 -11.86
N ASP A 67 -2.01 -13.00 -11.61
CA ASP A 67 -3.23 -12.46 -10.97
C ASP A 67 -2.99 -12.02 -9.52
N TRP A 68 -2.16 -12.78 -8.84
CA TRP A 68 -1.68 -12.43 -7.52
C TRP A 68 -0.82 -11.16 -7.53
N ALA A 69 0.19 -11.11 -8.41
CA ALA A 69 1.08 -9.97 -8.52
C ALA A 69 0.28 -8.70 -8.84
N TRP A 70 -0.65 -8.81 -9.79
CA TRP A 70 -1.60 -7.75 -10.11
C TRP A 70 -2.39 -7.27 -8.89
N SER A 71 -2.91 -8.20 -8.09
CA SER A 71 -3.71 -7.88 -6.90
C SER A 71 -2.89 -7.11 -5.86
N ASN A 72 -1.67 -7.56 -5.56
CA ASN A 72 -0.79 -6.87 -4.60
C ASN A 72 -0.31 -5.51 -5.14
N THR A 73 -0.01 -5.40 -6.43
CA THR A 73 0.32 -4.11 -7.07
C THR A 73 -0.86 -3.15 -7.02
N MET A 74 -2.09 -3.62 -7.26
CA MET A 74 -3.29 -2.80 -7.13
C MET A 74 -3.53 -2.32 -5.70
N LEU A 75 -3.30 -3.18 -4.69
CA LEU A 75 -3.38 -2.77 -3.29
C LEU A 75 -2.37 -1.66 -2.99
N ALA A 76 -1.13 -1.78 -3.48
CA ALA A 76 -0.12 -0.72 -3.32
C ALA A 76 -0.56 0.59 -3.99
N ALA A 77 -1.12 0.51 -5.21
CA ALA A 77 -1.65 1.67 -5.91
C ALA A 77 -2.77 2.36 -5.12
N ILE A 78 -3.70 1.58 -4.54
CA ILE A 78 -4.79 2.12 -3.70
C ILE A 78 -4.26 2.78 -2.44
N VAL A 79 -3.26 2.20 -1.77
CA VAL A 79 -2.66 2.80 -0.55
C VAL A 79 -1.94 4.11 -0.87
N TYR A 80 -1.16 4.17 -1.96
CA TYR A 80 -0.53 5.43 -2.38
C TYR A 80 -1.56 6.48 -2.80
N ALA A 81 -2.61 6.08 -3.54
CA ALA A 81 -3.71 6.97 -3.91
C ALA A 81 -4.43 7.51 -2.67
N TRP A 82 -4.60 6.67 -1.64
CA TRP A 82 -5.20 7.04 -0.37
C TRP A 82 -4.34 8.07 0.35
N GLY A 83 -3.03 7.82 0.46
CA GLY A 83 -2.10 8.75 1.10
C GLY A 83 -2.10 10.10 0.39
N ALA A 84 -2.09 10.11 -0.94
CA ALA A 84 -2.20 11.33 -1.72
C ALA A 84 -3.52 12.07 -1.44
N ALA A 85 -4.66 11.38 -1.61
CA ALA A 85 -5.98 11.97 -1.42
C ALA A 85 -6.19 12.47 0.02
N ALA A 86 -5.70 11.72 1.03
CA ALA A 86 -5.71 12.14 2.43
C ALA A 86 -4.89 13.41 2.63
N MET A 87 -3.66 13.49 2.10
CA MET A 87 -2.83 14.69 2.21
C MET A 87 -3.48 15.92 1.57
N PHE A 88 -3.96 15.79 0.32
CA PHE A 88 -4.64 16.89 -0.36
C PHE A 88 -5.90 17.31 0.40
N SER A 89 -6.72 16.36 0.86
CA SER A 89 -8.00 16.68 1.53
C SER A 89 -7.79 17.29 2.91
N ILE A 90 -6.90 16.73 3.74
CA ILE A 90 -6.63 17.22 5.09
C ILE A 90 -6.15 18.67 5.01
N TYR A 91 -5.12 18.95 4.21
CA TYR A 91 -4.49 20.28 4.19
C TYR A 91 -5.24 21.34 3.37
N THR A 92 -6.25 20.96 2.60
CA THR A 92 -7.13 21.94 1.91
C THR A 92 -8.43 22.21 2.66
N LEU A 93 -8.96 21.23 3.40
CA LEU A 93 -10.30 21.31 3.99
C LEU A 93 -10.34 21.52 5.51
N SER A 94 -9.23 21.29 6.23
CA SER A 94 -9.23 21.33 7.71
C SER A 94 -8.72 22.64 8.33
N GLY A 95 -8.11 23.52 7.55
CA GLY A 95 -7.42 24.72 8.05
C GLY A 95 -5.99 24.47 8.57
N LEU A 96 -5.53 23.21 8.64
CA LEU A 96 -4.11 22.91 8.89
C LEU A 96 -3.24 23.40 7.72
N SER A 97 -2.08 23.98 8.04
CA SER A 97 -1.14 24.48 7.04
C SER A 97 0.27 23.98 7.30
N TRP A 98 0.83 23.23 6.36
CA TRP A 98 2.22 22.77 6.37
C TRP A 98 2.86 22.94 4.98
N GLN A 99 3.87 23.78 4.86
CA GLN A 99 4.41 24.24 3.56
C GLN A 99 4.70 23.15 2.51
N HIS A 100 5.07 21.95 2.95
CA HIS A 100 5.45 20.84 2.06
C HIS A 100 4.35 19.83 1.79
N TRP A 101 3.14 20.00 2.34
CA TRP A 101 2.06 18.98 2.26
C TRP A 101 1.79 18.54 0.82
N TRP A 102 1.83 19.46 -0.13
CA TRP A 102 1.56 19.20 -1.55
C TRP A 102 2.67 18.37 -2.21
N GLN A 103 3.92 18.52 -1.79
CA GLN A 103 5.06 17.77 -2.34
C GLN A 103 4.94 16.29 -1.97
N TYR A 104 4.59 16.01 -0.72
CA TYR A 104 4.36 14.64 -0.25
C TYR A 104 3.10 14.04 -0.86
N GLY A 105 2.01 14.83 -0.96
CA GLY A 105 0.78 14.41 -1.64
C GLY A 105 1.02 14.05 -3.12
N ALA A 106 1.72 14.91 -3.85
CA ALA A 106 2.07 14.69 -5.25
C ALA A 106 3.02 13.50 -5.43
N GLY A 107 4.02 13.34 -4.57
CA GLY A 107 4.91 12.18 -4.57
C GLY A 107 4.15 10.86 -4.42
N MET A 108 3.19 10.79 -3.48
CA MET A 108 2.32 9.62 -3.34
C MET A 108 1.40 9.42 -4.54
N ALA A 109 0.89 10.49 -5.16
CA ALA A 109 0.08 10.37 -6.37
C ALA A 109 0.89 9.79 -7.54
N LEU A 110 2.16 10.21 -7.70
CA LEU A 110 3.06 9.65 -8.71
C LEU A 110 3.35 8.16 -8.45
N LEU A 111 3.58 7.76 -7.20
CA LEU A 111 3.76 6.35 -6.83
C LEU A 111 2.49 5.53 -7.07
N ALA A 112 1.31 6.09 -6.81
CA ALA A 112 0.03 5.46 -7.12
C ALA A 112 -0.13 5.23 -8.63
N LEU A 113 0.19 6.25 -9.44
CA LEU A 113 0.15 6.16 -10.89
C LEU A 113 1.15 5.13 -11.42
N ALA A 114 2.39 5.14 -10.91
CA ALA A 114 3.41 4.16 -11.29
C ALA A 114 2.96 2.73 -10.97
N ALA A 115 2.42 2.49 -9.78
CA ALA A 115 1.86 1.19 -9.39
C ALA A 115 0.68 0.78 -10.28
N LEU A 116 -0.22 1.71 -10.62
CA LEU A 116 -1.33 1.45 -11.53
C LEU A 116 -0.85 1.09 -12.95
N LEU A 117 0.16 1.80 -13.47
CA LEU A 117 0.77 1.50 -14.77
C LEU A 117 1.43 0.11 -14.75
N CYS A 118 2.13 -0.25 -13.67
CA CYS A 118 2.65 -1.60 -13.46
C CYS A 118 1.54 -2.66 -13.46
N ALA A 119 0.42 -2.41 -12.76
CA ALA A 119 -0.72 -3.33 -12.76
C ALA A 119 -1.34 -3.46 -14.16
N ARG A 120 -1.46 -2.37 -14.92
CA ARG A 120 -1.93 -2.42 -16.33
C ARG A 120 -0.98 -3.24 -17.20
N TYR A 121 0.32 -3.04 -17.05
CA TYR A 121 1.34 -3.79 -17.79
C TYR A 121 1.32 -5.29 -17.46
N LEU A 122 1.13 -5.65 -16.19
CA LEU A 122 0.93 -7.04 -15.74
C LEU A 122 -0.31 -7.67 -16.38
N ALA A 123 -1.41 -6.91 -16.48
CA ALA A 123 -2.64 -7.40 -17.08
C ALA A 123 -2.54 -7.61 -18.61
N SER A 124 -1.79 -6.75 -19.33
CA SER A 124 -1.65 -6.83 -20.79
C SER A 124 -0.61 -7.84 -21.26
N ASN A 125 0.41 -8.15 -20.46
CA ASN A 125 1.57 -8.97 -20.88
C ASN A 125 1.68 -10.29 -20.11
N ARG A 126 0.56 -10.90 -19.71
CA ARG A 126 0.51 -12.09 -18.84
C ARG A 126 1.43 -13.23 -19.32
N ALA A 127 1.41 -13.55 -20.60
CA ALA A 127 2.19 -14.65 -21.17
C ALA A 127 3.71 -14.39 -21.11
N ALA A 128 4.15 -13.16 -21.40
CA ALA A 128 5.57 -12.78 -21.34
C ALA A 128 6.09 -12.67 -19.89
N LEU A 129 5.19 -12.31 -18.96
CA LEU A 129 5.51 -12.07 -17.55
C LEU A 129 5.40 -13.32 -16.68
N ALA A 130 4.96 -14.45 -17.23
CA ALA A 130 5.07 -15.76 -16.59
C ALA A 130 6.51 -16.28 -16.54
N SER A 131 7.47 -15.58 -17.15
CA SER A 131 8.89 -15.96 -17.11
C SER A 131 9.52 -15.70 -15.73
N SER A 132 10.44 -16.58 -15.31
CA SER A 132 11.17 -16.44 -14.04
C SER A 132 11.97 -15.15 -13.93
N LYS A 133 12.47 -14.61 -15.05
CA LYS A 133 13.23 -13.36 -15.10
C LYS A 133 12.36 -12.15 -14.73
N SER A 134 11.13 -12.08 -15.24
CA SER A 134 10.19 -11.00 -14.93
C SER A 134 9.79 -11.02 -13.46
N LEU A 135 9.57 -12.20 -12.88
CA LEU A 135 9.29 -12.35 -11.45
C LEU A 135 10.47 -11.93 -10.57
N ALA A 136 11.71 -12.25 -10.97
CA ALA A 136 12.90 -11.81 -10.23
C ALA A 136 13.04 -10.28 -10.21
N ILE A 137 12.79 -9.61 -11.34
CA ILE A 137 12.80 -8.13 -11.41
C ILE A 137 11.71 -7.55 -10.49
N LEU A 138 10.49 -8.08 -10.56
CA LEU A 138 9.40 -7.61 -9.73
C LEU A 138 9.67 -7.82 -8.23
N ALA A 139 10.29 -8.94 -7.87
CA ALA A 139 10.75 -9.21 -6.51
C ALA A 139 11.82 -8.21 -6.06
N ALA A 140 12.79 -7.88 -6.93
CA ALA A 140 13.83 -6.89 -6.62
C ALA A 140 13.26 -5.49 -6.39
N VAL A 141 12.34 -5.04 -7.27
CA VAL A 141 11.64 -3.75 -7.10
C VAL A 141 10.82 -3.74 -5.80
N THR A 142 10.12 -4.84 -5.50
CA THR A 142 9.36 -4.99 -4.24
C THR A 142 10.27 -4.95 -3.02
N ALA A 143 11.46 -5.57 -3.08
CA ALA A 143 12.44 -5.53 -2.00
C ALA A 143 13.00 -4.12 -1.78
N ALA A 144 13.33 -3.41 -2.86
CA ALA A 144 13.77 -2.02 -2.79
C ALA A 144 12.70 -1.13 -2.14
N GLN A 145 11.42 -1.31 -2.50
CA GLN A 145 10.30 -0.61 -1.87
C GLN A 145 10.19 -0.93 -0.37
N ALA A 146 10.30 -2.21 0.01
CA ALA A 146 10.27 -2.62 1.41
C ALA A 146 11.39 -1.96 2.23
N ILE A 147 12.61 -1.90 1.69
CA ILE A 147 13.76 -1.25 2.31
C ILE A 147 13.53 0.26 2.44
N ALA A 148 13.12 0.93 1.36
CA ALA A 148 12.87 2.36 1.36
C ALA A 148 11.80 2.76 2.39
N VAL A 149 10.71 2.00 2.46
CA VAL A 149 9.64 2.19 3.45
C VAL A 149 10.13 1.90 4.86
N GLY A 150 10.94 0.85 5.06
CA GLY A 150 11.53 0.53 6.35
C GLY A 150 12.42 1.67 6.88
N ILE A 151 13.27 2.22 6.03
CA ILE A 151 14.11 3.39 6.37
C ILE A 151 13.26 4.60 6.70
N ALA A 152 12.24 4.90 5.88
CA ALA A 152 11.35 6.04 6.09
C ALA A 152 10.58 5.95 7.42
N LEU A 153 10.04 4.76 7.74
CA LEU A 153 9.34 4.51 9.00
C LEU A 153 10.29 4.59 10.21
N ALA A 154 11.49 4.00 10.10
CA ALA A 154 12.49 4.07 11.16
C ALA A 154 12.89 5.53 11.46
N TYR A 155 13.11 6.33 10.42
CA TYR A 155 13.38 7.77 10.56
C TYR A 155 12.21 8.52 11.20
N LEU A 156 10.97 8.25 10.76
CA LEU A 156 9.79 8.91 11.29
C LEU A 156 9.59 8.65 12.78
N VAL A 157 9.80 7.41 13.22
CA VAL A 157 9.73 7.03 14.64
C VAL A 157 10.91 7.61 15.43
N ALA A 158 12.14 7.47 14.92
CA ALA A 158 13.36 7.92 15.62
C ALA A 158 13.46 9.45 15.76
N SER A 159 12.89 10.21 14.82
CA SER A 159 12.92 11.68 14.85
C SER A 159 12.01 12.31 15.91
N GLY A 160 11.23 11.51 16.66
CA GLY A 160 10.32 12.01 17.70
C GLY A 160 9.15 12.83 17.16
N LYS A 161 8.98 12.89 15.83
CA LYS A 161 7.94 13.69 15.14
C LYS A 161 6.51 13.36 15.58
N LEU A 162 6.29 12.15 16.10
CA LEU A 162 5.01 11.69 16.61
C LEU A 162 4.64 12.29 17.97
N ALA A 163 5.62 12.80 18.71
CA ALA A 163 5.41 13.40 20.03
C ALA A 163 5.30 14.94 19.96
N THR A 164 5.52 15.55 18.79
CA THR A 164 5.53 17.01 18.63
C THR A 164 4.28 17.51 17.90
N ALA A 165 3.60 18.51 18.47
CA ALA A 165 2.40 19.14 17.88
C ALA A 165 2.74 20.13 16.75
N LYS A 166 3.66 19.77 15.85
CA LYS A 166 3.99 20.57 14.68
C LYS A 166 2.90 20.45 13.62
N ALA A 167 2.86 21.40 12.68
CA ALA A 167 1.82 21.42 11.64
C ALA A 167 1.81 20.18 10.69
N ASP A 168 2.86 19.35 10.74
CA ASP A 168 2.96 18.08 10.02
C ASP A 168 2.39 16.87 10.80
N TRP A 169 1.78 17.08 11.98
CA TRP A 169 1.27 15.99 12.83
C TRP A 169 0.30 15.06 12.09
N ALA A 170 -0.62 15.64 11.30
CA ALA A 170 -1.61 14.87 10.56
C ALA A 170 -0.94 14.04 9.45
N ALA A 171 0.04 14.62 8.75
CA ALA A 171 0.83 13.93 7.74
C ALA A 171 1.59 12.74 8.34
N ASN A 172 2.14 12.87 9.55
CA ASN A 172 2.89 11.79 10.20
C ASN A 172 2.03 10.53 10.41
N HIS A 173 0.75 10.68 10.78
CA HIS A 173 -0.16 9.55 10.92
C HIS A 173 -0.51 8.91 9.56
N VAL A 174 -0.68 9.71 8.51
CA VAL A 174 -0.88 9.21 7.14
C VAL A 174 0.36 8.43 6.68
N PHE A 175 1.57 8.94 6.93
CA PHE A 175 2.82 8.28 6.59
C PHE A 175 3.03 6.98 7.35
N ILE A 176 2.70 6.92 8.64
CA ILE A 176 2.76 5.65 9.39
C ILE A 176 1.80 4.64 8.81
N ALA A 177 0.51 4.97 8.72
CA ALA A 177 -0.50 4.02 8.29
C ALA A 177 -0.24 3.54 6.85
N GLY A 178 0.05 4.47 5.94
CA GLY A 178 0.41 4.15 4.56
C GLY A 178 1.71 3.36 4.45
N GLY A 179 2.76 3.80 5.16
CA GLY A 179 4.06 3.12 5.17
C GLY A 179 3.96 1.69 5.72
N VAL A 180 3.25 1.48 6.83
CA VAL A 180 3.00 0.14 7.38
C VAL A 180 2.24 -0.72 6.37
N ALA A 181 1.18 -0.20 5.74
CA ALA A 181 0.42 -0.95 4.74
C ALA A 181 1.30 -1.35 3.53
N ILE A 182 2.07 -0.41 2.96
CA ILE A 182 3.01 -0.71 1.85
C ILE A 182 4.09 -1.70 2.29
N GLY A 183 4.64 -1.56 3.49
CA GLY A 183 5.62 -2.48 4.07
C GLY A 183 5.06 -3.90 4.15
N LEU A 184 3.84 -4.06 4.68
CA LEU A 184 3.16 -5.35 4.77
C LEU A 184 2.88 -5.95 3.39
N ILE A 185 2.36 -5.16 2.45
CA ILE A 185 2.16 -5.59 1.05
C ILE A 185 3.49 -6.10 0.46
N SER A 186 4.58 -5.38 0.70
CA SER A 186 5.90 -5.72 0.15
C SER A 186 6.46 -6.99 0.78
N LEU A 187 6.37 -7.15 2.10
CA LEU A 187 6.81 -8.35 2.81
C LEU A 187 6.02 -9.59 2.40
N VAL A 188 4.69 -9.48 2.40
CA VAL A 188 3.78 -10.56 1.94
C VAL A 188 4.08 -10.93 0.49
N SER A 189 4.42 -9.93 -0.35
CA SER A 189 4.85 -10.15 -1.72
C SER A 189 6.14 -10.96 -1.82
N LEU A 190 7.17 -10.59 -1.05
CA LEU A 190 8.44 -11.31 -1.00
C LEU A 190 8.31 -12.74 -0.48
N VAL A 191 7.48 -12.97 0.53
CA VAL A 191 7.18 -14.33 1.02
C VAL A 191 6.56 -15.17 -0.08
N THR A 192 5.64 -14.59 -0.85
CA THR A 192 4.98 -15.31 -1.95
C THR A 192 5.96 -15.60 -3.09
N TYR A 193 6.82 -14.65 -3.49
CA TYR A 193 7.87 -14.91 -4.48
C TYR A 193 8.79 -16.06 -4.07
N ARG A 194 9.23 -16.10 -2.81
CA ARG A 194 10.08 -17.19 -2.30
C ARG A 194 9.40 -18.55 -2.37
N ARG A 195 8.11 -18.63 -2.00
CA ARG A 195 7.35 -19.88 -2.08
C ARG A 195 7.18 -20.37 -3.52
N LEU A 196 6.95 -19.45 -4.46
CA LEU A 196 6.81 -19.79 -5.88
C LEU A 196 8.14 -20.18 -6.54
N ALA A 197 9.27 -19.65 -6.07
CA ALA A 197 10.59 -20.03 -6.58
C ALA A 197 11.06 -21.43 -6.14
N VAL A 198 10.51 -21.97 -5.04
CA VAL A 198 10.89 -23.28 -4.46
C VAL A 198 10.00 -24.42 -4.98
N ALA A 199 8.81 -24.14 -5.50
CA ALA A 199 7.96 -25.16 -6.10
C ALA A 199 8.68 -25.81 -7.30
N PRO A 200 8.95 -27.13 -7.28
CA PRO A 200 9.66 -27.79 -8.36
C PRO A 200 8.89 -27.59 -9.67
N GLN A 201 9.60 -27.14 -10.72
CA GLN A 201 9.10 -27.23 -12.08
C GLN A 201 8.92 -28.72 -12.37
N ALA A 202 7.69 -29.24 -12.20
CA ALA A 202 7.34 -30.54 -12.74
C ALA A 202 7.54 -30.43 -14.25
N SER A 203 8.67 -30.95 -14.72
CA SER A 203 9.01 -31.09 -16.12
C SER A 203 7.89 -31.87 -16.81
N VAL A 204 7.20 -31.21 -17.75
CA VAL A 204 6.38 -31.87 -18.77
C VAL A 204 7.30 -32.50 -19.79
#